data_AF-A0A6G2HJD7-F1
#
_entry.id   AF-A0A6G2HJD7-F1
#
_cell.length_a   1.000
_cell.length_b   1.000
_cell.length_c   1.000
_cell.angle_alpha   90.00
_cell.angle_beta   90.00
_cell.angle_gamma   90.00
#
_symmetry.space_group_name_H-M   'P 1'
#
loop_
_entity.id
_entity.type
_entity.pdbx_description
1 polymer ?
#
loop_
_entity_poly.entity_id
_entity_poly.type
_entity_poly.pdbx_seq_one_letter_code
_entity_poly.pdbx_strand_id
1 'polypeptide(L)'
;MVSTVTVKRALAALATRTDTATRPYVAVIDEADAARGDVRRAAGFVDAVGLERLADAVDAAERDGREGAAERGRDALATYRRFRAVAAREESGTDRPRHAAGTPKPDTGQGSTE
;
A
#
# COMPACT_ATOMS: atom_id res chain seq x y z
N MET A 1 -25.41 -32.97 -35.08
CA MET A 1 -26.11 -31.98 -34.22
C MET A 1 -25.43 -31.99 -32.87
N VAL A 2 -24.82 -30.88 -32.44
CA VAL A 2 -24.16 -30.81 -31.12
C VAL A 2 -25.24 -30.88 -30.04
N SER A 3 -25.06 -31.79 -29.07
CA SER A 3 -25.99 -31.93 -27.94
C SER A 3 -25.85 -30.74 -27.00
N THR A 4 -26.96 -30.28 -26.43
CA THR A 4 -26.99 -29.22 -25.40
C THR A 4 -26.12 -29.58 -24.18
N VAL A 5 -25.90 -30.87 -23.92
CA VAL A 5 -24.98 -31.36 -22.88
C VAL A 5 -23.52 -31.02 -23.22
N THR A 6 -23.12 -31.21 -24.48
CA THR A 6 -21.77 -30.87 -24.96
C THR A 6 -21.54 -29.36 -24.89
N VAL A 7 -22.55 -28.57 -25.25
CA VAL A 7 -22.51 -27.10 -25.13
C VAL A 7 -22.34 -26.68 -23.67
N LYS A 8 -23.13 -27.24 -22.74
CA LYS A 8 -23.01 -26.96 -21.30
C LYS A 8 -21.63 -27.33 -20.74
N ARG A 9 -21.09 -28.50 -21.12
CA ARG A 9 -19.75 -28.94 -20.70
C ARG A 9 -18.66 -28.00 -21.21
N ALA A 10 -18.76 -27.56 -22.47
CA ALA A 10 -17.80 -26.63 -23.07
C ALA A 10 -17.87 -25.25 -22.41
N LEU A 11 -19.08 -24.72 -22.15
CA LEU A 11 -19.28 -23.46 -21.43
C LEU A 11 -18.76 -23.52 -19.98
N ALA A 12 -19.02 -24.62 -19.26
CA ALA A 12 -18.51 -24.81 -17.91
C ALA A 12 -16.97 -24.85 -17.88
N ALA A 13 -16.36 -25.59 -18.82
CA ALA A 13 -14.89 -25.64 -18.96
C ALA A 13 -14.30 -24.27 -19.32
N LEU A 14 -14.98 -23.49 -20.17
CA LEU A 14 -14.56 -22.15 -20.54
C LEU A 14 -14.66 -21.18 -19.35
N ALA A 15 -15.73 -21.25 -18.57
CA ALA A 15 -15.88 -20.46 -17.34
C ALA A 15 -14.77 -20.79 -16.33
N THR A 16 -14.52 -22.07 -16.04
CA THR A 16 -13.45 -22.48 -15.12
C THR A 16 -12.05 -22.09 -15.61
N ARG A 17 -11.79 -22.17 -16.93
CA ARG A 17 -10.52 -21.73 -17.51
C ARG A 17 -10.35 -20.22 -17.42
N THR A 18 -11.43 -19.47 -17.59
CA THR A 18 -11.42 -18.01 -17.45
C THR A 18 -11.26 -17.63 -15.98
N ASP A 19 -11.89 -18.33 -15.03
CA ASP A 19 -11.71 -18.14 -13.59
C ASP A 19 -10.28 -18.40 -13.10
N THR A 20 -9.55 -19.30 -13.75
CA THR A 20 -8.16 -19.62 -13.39
C THR A 20 -7.15 -18.69 -14.06
N ALA A 21 -7.44 -18.21 -15.27
CA ALA A 21 -6.63 -17.20 -15.97
C ALA A 21 -6.92 -15.75 -15.54
N THR A 22 -8.13 -15.48 -15.01
CA THR A 22 -8.65 -14.15 -14.64
C THR A 22 -8.66 -13.94 -13.13
N ARG A 23 -7.67 -14.44 -12.40
CA ARG A 23 -7.44 -13.99 -11.01
C ARG A 23 -6.26 -13.02 -10.89
N PRO A 24 -6.22 -11.93 -11.70
CA PRO A 24 -5.16 -10.94 -11.60
C PRO A 24 -5.19 -10.27 -10.22
N TYR A 25 -6.32 -10.26 -9.51
CA TYR A 25 -6.41 -9.69 -8.16
C TYR A 25 -5.56 -10.45 -7.13
N VAL A 26 -5.44 -11.79 -7.24
CA VAL A 26 -4.60 -12.57 -6.31
C VAL A 26 -3.13 -12.21 -6.49
N ALA A 27 -2.67 -12.12 -7.74
CA ALA A 27 -1.29 -11.73 -8.04
C ALA A 27 -0.99 -10.30 -7.54
N VAL A 28 -1.92 -9.36 -7.74
CA VAL A 28 -1.79 -7.98 -7.23
C VAL A 28 -1.71 -7.95 -5.71
N ILE A 29 -2.55 -8.72 -5.01
CA ILE A 29 -2.55 -8.80 -3.55
C ILE A 29 -1.25 -9.44 -3.03
N ASP A 30 -0.81 -10.55 -3.61
CA ASP A 30 0.39 -11.25 -3.17
C ASP A 30 1.65 -10.42 -3.43
N GLU A 31 1.70 -9.71 -4.56
CA GLU A 31 2.80 -8.78 -4.85
C GLU A 31 2.82 -7.59 -3.88
N ALA A 32 1.65 -7.02 -3.56
CA ALA A 32 1.53 -5.94 -2.59
C ALA A 32 1.97 -6.37 -1.17
N ASP A 33 1.57 -7.58 -0.75
CA ASP A 33 1.93 -8.17 0.54
C ASP A 33 3.43 -8.48 0.63
N ALA A 34 4.03 -9.00 -0.45
CA ALA A 34 5.47 -9.25 -0.50
C ALA A 34 6.29 -7.94 -0.53
N ALA A 35 5.80 -6.91 -1.23
CA ALA A 35 6.50 -5.63 -1.37
C ALA A 35 6.49 -4.79 -0.09
N ARG A 36 5.51 -4.95 0.81
CA ARG A 36 5.37 -4.10 2.01
C ARG A 36 6.56 -4.16 2.98
N GLY A 37 7.38 -5.20 2.91
CA GLY A 37 8.59 -5.36 3.72
C GLY A 37 9.83 -4.63 3.20
N ASP A 38 9.79 -4.08 1.98
CA ASP A 38 10.90 -3.37 1.35
C ASP A 38 10.41 -2.05 0.77
N VAL A 39 10.92 -0.92 1.28
CA VAL A 39 10.47 0.43 0.89
C VAL A 39 10.67 0.71 -0.61
N ARG A 40 11.76 0.24 -1.21
CA ARG A 40 12.00 0.46 -2.65
C ARG A 40 11.03 -0.35 -3.49
N ARG A 41 10.78 -1.59 -3.09
CA ARG A 41 9.83 -2.47 -3.75
C ARG A 41 8.39 -1.97 -3.59
N ALA A 42 8.05 -1.48 -2.40
CA ALA A 42 6.78 -0.85 -2.09
C ALA A 42 6.54 0.40 -2.96
N ALA A 43 7.55 1.26 -3.14
CA ALA A 43 7.46 2.41 -4.04
C ALA A 43 7.24 1.98 -5.49
N GLY A 44 8.03 1.01 -5.98
CA GLY A 44 7.86 0.48 -7.34
C GLY A 44 6.48 -0.15 -7.58
N PHE A 45 5.92 -0.83 -6.59
CA PHE A 45 4.56 -1.35 -6.66
C PHE A 45 3.51 -0.22 -6.76
N VAL A 46 3.64 0.82 -5.92
CA VAL A 46 2.72 1.96 -5.95
C VAL A 46 2.79 2.70 -7.29
N ASP A 47 3.99 2.86 -7.85
CA ASP A 47 4.19 3.53 -9.13
C ASP A 47 3.62 2.72 -10.32
N ALA A 48 3.78 1.39 -10.29
CA ALA A 48 3.37 0.52 -11.38
C ALA A 48 1.89 0.11 -11.34
N VAL A 49 1.34 -0.13 -10.13
CA VAL A 49 0.02 -0.71 -9.92
C VAL A 49 -0.96 0.30 -9.33
N GLY A 50 -0.50 1.09 -8.36
CA GLY A 50 -1.34 2.05 -7.63
C GLY A 50 -2.19 1.43 -6.52
N LEU A 51 -2.50 2.25 -5.50
CA LEU A 51 -3.26 1.81 -4.33
C LEU A 51 -4.77 1.62 -4.61
N GLU A 52 -5.31 2.34 -5.57
CA GLU A 52 -6.71 2.19 -5.99
C GLU A 52 -6.94 0.80 -6.61
N ARG A 53 -6.03 0.39 -7.49
CA ARG A 53 -6.07 -0.94 -8.11
C ARG A 53 -5.88 -2.08 -7.11
N LEU A 54 -5.08 -1.86 -6.05
CA LEU A 54 -4.97 -2.80 -4.94
C LEU A 54 -6.29 -2.89 -4.14
N ALA A 55 -7.00 -1.77 -3.95
CA ALA A 55 -8.32 -1.78 -3.32
C ALA A 55 -9.35 -2.53 -4.17
N ASP A 56 -9.39 -2.28 -5.48
CA ASP A 56 -10.27 -3.02 -6.41
C ASP A 56 -9.99 -4.53 -6.39
N ALA A 57 -8.72 -4.92 -6.25
CA ALA A 57 -8.30 -6.32 -6.13
C ALA A 57 -8.81 -6.96 -4.83
N VAL A 58 -8.78 -6.23 -3.72
CA VAL A 58 -9.35 -6.68 -2.43
C VAL A 58 -10.85 -6.88 -2.57
N ASP A 59 -11.58 -5.91 -3.13
CA ASP A 59 -13.02 -6.01 -3.31
C ASP A 59 -13.41 -7.19 -4.22
N ALA A 60 -12.59 -7.47 -5.25
CA ALA A 60 -12.77 -8.65 -6.09
C ALA A 60 -12.54 -9.96 -5.32
N ALA A 61 -11.51 -10.02 -4.47
CA ALA A 61 -11.26 -11.18 -3.62
C ALA A 61 -12.40 -11.42 -2.61
N GLU A 62 -13.00 -10.37 -2.06
CA GLU A 62 -14.16 -10.48 -1.17
C GLU A 62 -15.39 -11.01 -1.90
N ARG A 63 -15.70 -10.46 -3.08
CA ARG A 63 -16.82 -10.94 -3.92
C ARG A 63 -16.67 -12.41 -4.30
N ASP A 64 -15.44 -12.86 -4.51
CA ASP A 64 -15.12 -14.25 -4.85
C ASP A 64 -14.99 -15.18 -3.63
N GLY A 65 -15.25 -14.69 -2.41
CA GLY A 65 -15.18 -15.46 -1.17
C GLY A 65 -13.76 -15.88 -0.77
N ARG A 66 -12.74 -15.15 -1.24
CA ARG A 66 -11.32 -15.41 -0.96
C ARG A 66 -10.85 -14.64 0.27
N GLU A 67 -11.43 -14.97 1.42
CA GLU A 67 -11.19 -14.24 2.68
C GLU A 67 -9.71 -14.08 3.02
N GLY A 68 -8.89 -15.13 2.90
CA GLY A 68 -7.46 -15.05 3.19
C GLY A 68 -6.66 -14.15 2.24
N ALA A 69 -7.09 -13.99 0.98
CA ALA A 69 -6.47 -13.03 0.06
C ALA A 69 -6.95 -11.61 0.37
N ALA A 70 -8.25 -11.43 0.62
CA ALA A 70 -8.81 -10.15 1.01
C ALA A 70 -8.16 -9.60 2.29
N GLU A 71 -7.95 -10.45 3.30
CA GLU A 71 -7.26 -10.08 4.55
C GLU A 71 -5.83 -9.58 4.30
N ARG A 72 -5.02 -10.34 3.55
CA ARG A 72 -3.66 -9.90 3.18
C ARG A 72 -3.66 -8.57 2.44
N GLY A 73 -4.59 -8.38 1.50
CA GLY A 73 -4.68 -7.13 0.75
C GLY A 73 -5.10 -5.94 1.62
N ARG A 74 -6.00 -6.12 2.60
CA ARG A 74 -6.36 -5.08 3.58
C ARG A 74 -5.17 -4.71 4.47
N ASP A 75 -4.41 -5.70 4.92
CA ASP A 75 -3.19 -5.48 5.71
C ASP A 75 -2.11 -4.73 4.93
N ALA A 76 -1.95 -5.07 3.65
CA ALA A 76 -1.07 -4.36 2.74
C ALA A 76 -1.53 -2.90 2.60
N LEU A 77 -2.80 -2.64 2.30
CA LEU A 77 -3.38 -1.29 2.19
C LEU A 77 -3.18 -0.45 3.46
N ALA A 78 -3.41 -1.04 4.64
CA ALA A 78 -3.17 -0.37 5.91
C ALA A 78 -1.71 0.06 6.07
N THR A 79 -0.79 -0.78 5.62
CA THR A 79 0.66 -0.51 5.64
C THR A 79 1.04 0.62 4.69
N TYR A 80 0.58 0.57 3.44
CA TYR A 80 0.82 1.64 2.46
C TYR A 80 0.24 2.99 2.90
N ARG A 81 -0.95 3.00 3.51
CA ARG A 81 -1.56 4.23 4.06
C ARG A 81 -0.71 4.81 5.20
N ARG A 82 -0.13 3.96 6.05
CA ARG A 82 0.83 4.41 7.09
C ARG A 82 2.08 5.01 6.46
N PHE A 83 2.66 4.38 5.43
CA PHE A 83 3.81 4.93 4.73
C PHE A 83 3.52 6.31 4.15
N ARG A 84 2.36 6.49 3.50
CA ARG A 84 1.93 7.79 2.98
C ARG A 84 1.73 8.84 4.08
N ALA A 85 1.16 8.46 5.22
CA ALA A 85 0.99 9.36 6.35
C ALA A 85 2.32 9.80 6.97
N VAL A 86 3.32 8.91 7.02
CA VAL A 86 4.67 9.26 7.46
C VAL A 86 5.34 10.18 6.45
N ALA A 87 5.31 9.86 5.15
CA ALA A 87 5.88 10.69 4.10
C ALA A 87 5.30 12.12 4.10
N ALA A 88 3.97 12.25 4.23
CA ALA A 88 3.31 13.56 4.29
C ALA A 88 3.71 14.41 5.53
N ARG A 89 4.05 13.75 6.65
CA ARG A 89 4.54 14.44 7.86
C ARG A 89 5.97 14.96 7.69
N GLU A 90 6.82 14.22 7.00
CA GLU A 90 8.19 14.66 6.66
C GLU A 90 8.17 15.84 5.69
N GLU A 91 7.29 15.80 4.68
CA GLU A 91 7.08 16.92 3.75
C GLU A 91 6.58 18.17 4.48
N SER A 92 5.62 18.02 5.41
CA SER A 92 5.09 19.14 6.21
C SER A 92 6.06 19.63 7.30
N GLY A 93 7.00 18.78 7.74
CA GLY A 93 7.98 19.08 8.78
C GLY A 93 9.19 19.90 8.31
N THR A 94 9.31 20.13 6.99
CA THR A 94 10.37 20.98 6.41
C THR A 94 10.16 22.47 6.67
N ASP A 95 8.98 22.89 7.14
CA ASP A 95 8.70 24.28 7.52
C ASP A 95 8.91 24.55 9.02
N ARG A 96 10.04 24.09 9.56
CA ARG A 96 10.47 24.48 10.91
C ARG A 96 11.54 25.56 10.78
N PRO A 97 11.24 26.84 11.08
CA PRO A 97 12.27 27.85 11.15
C PRO A 97 13.29 27.36 12.19
N ARG A 98 14.55 27.24 11.77
CA ARG A 98 15.69 27.14 12.68
C ARG A 98 15.78 28.47 13.41
N HIS A 99 14.87 28.70 14.36
CA HIS A 99 15.01 29.77 15.31
C HIS A 99 16.26 29.44 16.11
N ALA A 100 17.30 30.18 15.78
CA ALA A 100 18.54 30.24 16.52
C ALA A 100 18.20 30.21 18.01
N ALA A 101 18.54 29.11 18.67
CA ALA A 101 18.64 29.08 20.11
C ALA A 101 19.77 30.05 20.46
N GLY A 102 19.42 31.33 20.56
CA GLY A 102 20.25 32.32 21.20
C GLY A 102 20.42 31.84 22.63
N THR A 103 21.56 31.24 22.93
CA THR A 103 22.07 31.19 24.29
C THR A 103 22.07 32.63 24.81
N PRO A 104 21.25 32.99 25.82
CA PRO A 104 21.46 34.23 26.53
C PRO A 104 22.89 34.17 27.07
N LYS A 105 23.73 35.13 26.70
CA LYS A 105 25.04 35.29 27.34
C LYS A 105 24.79 35.37 28.85
N PRO A 106 25.44 34.55 29.69
CA PRO A 106 25.51 34.87 31.09
C PRO A 106 26.33 36.16 31.18
N ASP A 107 25.72 37.22 31.67
CA ASP A 107 26.42 38.45 32.02
C ASP A 107 27.56 38.07 32.97
N THR A 108 28.75 37.98 32.39
CA THR A 108 29.98 37.66 33.08
C THR A 108 30.41 38.95 33.73
N GLY A 109 30.56 38.89 35.06
CA GLY A 109 30.58 40.05 35.91
C GLY A 109 31.65 41.09 35.59
N GLN A 110 31.39 42.30 36.08
CA GLN A 110 32.45 43.21 36.48
C GLN A 110 32.21 43.58 37.94
N GLY A 111 33.09 43.07 38.80
CA GLY A 111 33.40 43.73 40.05
C GLY A 111 34.25 44.97 39.77
N SER A 112 34.09 45.98 40.61
CA SER A 112 35.05 47.04 40.95
C SER A 112 34.47 47.70 42.22
N THR A 113 35.04 47.54 43.42
CA THR A 113 36.06 48.43 44.04
C THR A 113 35.71 49.91 43.82
N GLU A 114 35.45 50.76 44.81
CA GLU A 114 35.99 50.95 46.18
C GLU A 114 34.89 51.35 47.17
#